data_AF-A0A8T0UP52-F1
#
_entry.id   AF-A0A8T0UP52-F1
#
_cell.length_a   1.000
_cell.length_b   1.000
_cell.length_c   1.000
_cell.angle_alpha   90.00
_cell.angle_beta   90.00
_cell.angle_gamma   90.00
#
_symmetry.space_group_name_H-M   'P 1'
#
loop_
_entity.id
_entity.type
_entity.pdbx_description
1 polymer ?
#
loop_
_entity_poly.entity_id
_entity_poly.type
_entity_poly.pdbx_seq_one_letter_code
_entity_poly.pdbx_strand_id
1 'polypeptide(L)'
;MASVARVAAAALVVLGLASLAAAQMESCNGELPPVLAANYSGLACQPVWNNFVLRYHQDKNNVLRVVLSTMYSTGWVGMGFSRDGLMIGSSAMVGWIGKKGLPHIRQFALRGKSSSKVVVDRGFLVSNDNDHDHTVVVQQAKIYLAFQLKFSYRLTHQHIIMAFGNSIPVKNKLTMHQGKTSFTFDFTTGLPSTGPSPTACAALTARSMCSRGAS
;
A
#
# COMPACT_ATOMS: atom_id res chain seq x y z
N MET A 1 -31.49 -31.14 53.62
CA MET A 1 -30.21 -31.86 53.36
C MET A 1 -30.39 -32.59 52.04
N ALA A 2 -29.58 -32.47 51.00
CA ALA A 2 -28.45 -31.62 50.69
C ALA A 2 -28.39 -31.54 49.15
N SER A 3 -28.09 -30.36 48.61
CA SER A 3 -27.67 -30.16 47.21
C SER A 3 -26.45 -31.03 46.90
N VAL A 4 -26.41 -31.64 45.72
CA VAL A 4 -25.14 -32.09 45.13
C VAL A 4 -24.99 -31.52 43.72
N ALA A 5 -24.11 -30.51 43.71
CA ALA A 5 -23.31 -29.91 42.66
C ALA A 5 -23.57 -30.24 41.17
N ARG A 6 -23.81 -29.14 40.44
CA ARG A 6 -23.51 -28.99 39.02
C ARG A 6 -21.99 -29.12 38.79
N VAL A 7 -21.57 -29.88 37.78
CA VAL A 7 -20.25 -29.70 37.16
C VAL A 7 -20.48 -29.02 35.82
N ALA A 8 -20.37 -27.70 35.81
CA ALA A 8 -20.28 -26.93 34.58
C ALA A 8 -18.83 -26.97 34.09
N ALA A 9 -18.58 -27.56 32.93
CA ALA A 9 -17.31 -27.43 32.24
C ALA A 9 -17.19 -26.00 31.70
N ALA A 10 -16.41 -25.15 32.38
CA ALA A 10 -16.10 -23.81 31.93
C ALA A 10 -14.93 -23.86 30.92
N ALA A 11 -15.16 -23.19 29.79
CA ALA A 11 -14.29 -23.12 28.62
C ALA A 11 -12.95 -22.41 28.88
N LEU A 12 -11.90 -22.86 28.19
CA LEU A 12 -10.73 -22.03 27.87
C LEU A 12 -10.23 -22.37 26.45
N VAL A 13 -10.82 -21.74 25.44
CA VAL A 13 -10.15 -21.54 24.14
C VAL A 13 -10.29 -20.06 23.80
N VAL A 14 -9.37 -19.26 24.32
CA VAL A 14 -9.17 -17.87 23.88
C VAL A 14 -7.78 -17.81 23.25
N LEU A 15 -7.70 -18.17 21.97
CA LEU A 15 -6.52 -17.91 21.13
C LEU A 15 -7.00 -17.56 19.73
N GLY A 16 -7.21 -16.27 19.47
CA GLY A 16 -7.70 -15.87 18.14
C GLY A 16 -7.70 -14.37 17.82
N LEU A 17 -6.97 -13.53 18.55
CA LEU A 17 -6.89 -12.09 18.23
C LEU A 17 -5.46 -11.59 18.00
N ALA A 18 -4.43 -12.36 18.35
CA ALA A 18 -3.02 -11.97 18.16
C ALA A 18 -2.48 -12.19 16.73
N SER A 19 -3.22 -12.91 15.88
CA SER A 19 -2.76 -13.39 14.57
C SER A 19 -2.72 -12.32 13.47
N LEU A 20 -3.56 -11.28 13.56
CA LEU A 20 -3.57 -10.22 12.53
C LEU A 20 -2.43 -9.21 12.71
N ALA A 21 -2.15 -8.76 13.94
CA ALA A 21 -1.05 -7.82 14.20
C ALA A 21 0.34 -8.46 13.92
N ALA A 22 0.51 -9.74 14.26
CA ALA A 22 1.76 -10.48 13.99
C ALA A 22 2.02 -10.66 12.48
N ALA A 23 0.99 -10.94 11.67
CA ALA A 23 1.11 -11.07 10.22
C ALA A 23 1.45 -9.73 9.51
N GLN A 24 0.98 -8.61 10.06
CA GLN A 24 1.30 -7.26 9.56
C GLN A 24 2.75 -6.88 9.84
N MET A 25 3.29 -7.26 11.00
CA MET A 25 4.68 -6.99 11.37
C MET A 25 5.66 -7.81 10.52
N GLU A 26 5.36 -9.07 10.23
CA GLU A 26 6.23 -9.96 9.46
C GLU A 26 6.48 -9.48 8.02
N SER A 27 5.49 -8.85 7.38
CA SER A 27 5.62 -8.34 6.01
C SER A 27 6.59 -7.16 5.91
N CYS A 28 6.73 -6.38 6.99
CA CYS A 28 7.64 -5.25 7.09
C CYS A 28 9.04 -5.62 7.59
N ASN A 29 9.18 -6.77 8.26
CA ASN A 29 10.46 -7.30 8.74
C ASN A 29 11.41 -7.76 7.61
N GLY A 30 10.88 -7.99 6.40
CA GLY A 30 11.71 -8.40 5.27
C GLY A 30 12.68 -7.31 4.79
N GLU A 31 13.94 -7.68 4.58
CA GLU A 31 14.96 -6.81 4.00
C GLU A 31 14.63 -6.41 2.56
N LEU A 32 15.08 -5.22 2.17
CA LEU A 32 15.02 -4.79 0.77
C LEU A 32 16.10 -5.50 -0.04
N PRO A 33 15.85 -5.76 -1.34
CA PRO A 33 16.89 -6.22 -2.26
C PRO A 33 18.16 -5.37 -2.14
N PRO A 34 19.37 -5.96 -2.17
CA PRO A 34 20.63 -5.21 -1.98
C PRO A 34 20.77 -4.00 -2.91
N VAL A 35 20.30 -4.12 -4.15
CA VAL A 35 20.29 -3.03 -5.15
C VAL A 35 19.42 -1.83 -4.74
N LEU A 36 18.40 -2.04 -3.89
CA LEU A 36 17.55 -0.97 -3.36
C LEU A 36 18.04 -0.47 -2.00
N ALA A 37 18.71 -1.31 -1.21
CA ALA A 37 19.09 -1.01 0.17
C ALA A 37 19.95 0.26 0.29
N ALA A 38 20.82 0.55 -0.68
CA ALA A 38 21.68 1.74 -0.67
C ALA A 38 20.90 3.07 -0.71
N ASN A 39 19.84 3.15 -1.52
CA ASN A 39 19.10 4.40 -1.78
C ASN A 39 17.76 4.47 -1.01
N TYR A 40 17.26 3.33 -0.55
CA TYR A 40 15.94 3.16 0.07
C TYR A 40 15.99 2.52 1.47
N SER A 41 17.10 2.66 2.20
CA SER A 41 17.18 2.29 3.62
C SER A 41 16.39 3.25 4.53
N GLY A 42 15.94 2.76 5.68
CA GLY A 42 15.35 3.60 6.74
C GLY A 42 13.96 4.15 6.42
N LEU A 43 13.25 3.54 5.47
CA LEU A 43 11.87 3.92 5.15
C LEU A 43 10.89 3.41 6.21
N ALA A 44 9.88 4.22 6.52
CA ALA A 44 8.71 3.73 7.25
C ALA A 44 8.03 2.63 6.42
N CYS A 45 7.46 1.62 7.07
CA CYS A 45 6.88 0.46 6.40
C CYS A 45 5.47 0.18 6.87
N GLN A 46 4.57 -0.07 5.91
CA GLN A 46 3.16 -0.37 6.16
C GLN A 46 2.62 -1.39 5.15
N PRO A 47 2.02 -2.50 5.59
CA PRO A 47 1.15 -3.30 4.73
C PRO A 47 -0.13 -2.50 4.46
N VAL A 48 -0.55 -2.44 3.19
CA VAL A 48 -1.62 -1.51 2.78
C VAL A 48 -2.79 -2.19 2.07
N TRP A 49 -2.56 -3.33 1.40
CA TRP A 49 -3.61 -4.05 0.69
C TRP A 49 -3.18 -5.46 0.31
N ASN A 50 -3.89 -6.50 0.77
CA ASN A 50 -3.51 -7.90 0.55
C ASN A 50 -2.04 -8.17 0.98
N ASN A 51 -1.19 -8.47 0.00
CA ASN A 51 0.25 -8.70 0.12
C ASN A 51 1.10 -7.48 -0.30
N PHE A 52 0.47 -6.33 -0.54
CA PHE A 52 1.15 -5.08 -0.85
C PHE A 52 1.70 -4.45 0.41
N VAL A 53 2.97 -4.08 0.35
CA VAL A 53 3.68 -3.35 1.38
C VAL A 53 4.21 -2.06 0.77
N LEU A 54 3.85 -0.94 1.39
CA LEU A 54 4.34 0.37 1.07
C LEU A 54 5.45 0.74 2.06
N ARG A 55 6.66 0.93 1.54
CA ARG A 55 7.75 1.58 2.27
C ARG A 55 7.92 3.00 1.74
N TYR A 56 8.04 3.99 2.62
CA TYR A 56 8.07 5.38 2.22
C TYR A 56 8.88 6.30 3.15
N HIS A 57 9.29 7.45 2.61
CA HIS A 57 9.89 8.55 3.37
C HIS A 57 9.70 9.86 2.60
N GLN A 58 9.39 10.95 3.32
CA GLN A 58 9.37 12.30 2.76
C GLN A 58 10.50 13.14 3.35
N ASP A 59 11.36 13.67 2.48
CA ASP A 59 12.46 14.55 2.91
C ASP A 59 11.99 16.01 3.15
N LYS A 60 12.94 16.89 3.49
CA LYS A 60 12.67 18.32 3.74
C LYS A 60 12.34 19.10 2.47
N ASN A 61 12.65 18.53 1.30
CA ASN A 61 12.42 19.11 -0.01
C ASN A 61 11.11 18.61 -0.62
N ASN A 62 10.22 17.97 0.14
CA ASN A 62 8.97 17.37 -0.35
C ASN A 62 9.20 16.31 -1.44
N VAL A 63 10.33 15.61 -1.39
CA VAL A 63 10.57 14.42 -2.20
C VAL A 63 10.07 13.21 -1.43
N LEU A 64 9.08 12.54 -2.01
CA LEU A 64 8.55 11.27 -1.54
C LEU A 64 9.33 10.13 -2.19
N ARG A 65 10.05 9.37 -1.38
CA ARG A 65 10.66 8.09 -1.77
C ARG A 65 9.69 6.97 -1.46
N VAL A 66 9.46 6.09 -2.43
CA VAL A 66 8.56 4.94 -2.31
C VAL A 66 9.30 3.67 -2.72
N VAL A 67 9.10 2.60 -1.96
CA VAL A 67 9.25 1.22 -2.44
C VAL A 67 7.92 0.51 -2.21
N LEU A 68 7.21 0.21 -3.29
CA LEU A 68 6.03 -0.64 -3.26
C LEU A 68 6.44 -2.07 -3.58
N SER A 69 6.09 -3.03 -2.73
CA SER A 69 6.38 -4.45 -2.97
C SER A 69 5.14 -5.32 -2.84
N THR A 70 5.05 -6.37 -3.66
CA THR A 70 3.99 -7.37 -3.60
C THR A 70 4.45 -8.68 -4.26
N MET A 71 3.76 -9.79 -4.02
CA MET A 71 4.07 -11.04 -4.75
C MET A 71 3.79 -10.86 -6.24
N TYR A 72 4.65 -11.46 -7.06
CA TYR A 72 4.67 -11.24 -8.49
C TYR A 72 5.02 -12.51 -9.25
N SER A 73 4.18 -12.84 -10.23
CA SER A 73 4.44 -13.88 -11.22
C SER A 73 4.65 -13.28 -12.61
N THR A 74 3.74 -12.41 -13.04
CA THR A 74 3.76 -11.76 -14.35
C THR A 74 2.86 -10.53 -14.37
N GLY A 75 2.94 -9.76 -15.47
CA GLY A 75 2.10 -8.60 -15.70
C GLY A 75 2.64 -7.34 -15.06
N TRP A 76 1.77 -6.47 -14.55
CA TRP A 76 2.11 -5.14 -14.08
C TRP A 76 1.50 -4.84 -12.71
N VAL A 77 2.19 -3.98 -11.95
CA VAL A 77 1.76 -3.46 -10.65
C VAL A 77 1.79 -1.94 -10.72
N GLY A 78 0.80 -1.27 -10.15
CA GLY A 78 0.67 0.19 -10.20
C GLY A 78 0.27 0.81 -8.87
N MET A 79 0.86 1.96 -8.59
CA MET A 79 0.48 2.88 -7.51
C MET A 79 0.14 4.23 -8.11
N GLY A 80 -1.05 4.73 -7.82
CA GLY A 80 -1.54 6.01 -8.28
C GLY A 80 -1.84 6.98 -7.16
N PHE A 81 -1.68 8.25 -7.49
CA PHE A 81 -2.04 9.39 -6.67
C PHE A 81 -3.29 10.00 -7.28
N SER A 82 -4.31 10.17 -6.44
CA SER A 82 -5.64 10.62 -6.84
C SER A 82 -6.08 11.82 -6.02
N ARG A 83 -6.91 12.69 -6.59
CA ARG A 83 -7.53 13.78 -5.83
C ARG A 83 -8.73 13.30 -5.01
N ASP A 84 -9.41 12.26 -5.47
CA ASP A 84 -10.73 11.83 -4.97
C ASP A 84 -10.84 10.31 -4.75
N GLY A 85 -9.74 9.58 -4.92
CA GLY A 85 -9.70 8.12 -4.85
C GLY A 85 -10.23 7.42 -6.10
N LEU A 86 -10.56 8.15 -7.17
CA LEU A 86 -11.03 7.59 -8.42
C LEU A 86 -9.90 7.41 -9.43
N MET A 87 -10.07 6.48 -10.36
CA MET A 87 -9.10 6.23 -11.42
C MET A 87 -8.99 7.41 -12.39
N ILE A 88 -10.12 7.94 -12.85
CA ILE A 88 -10.13 9.00 -13.88
C ILE A 88 -9.63 10.30 -13.25
N GLY A 89 -8.65 10.94 -13.88
CA GLY A 89 -8.03 12.18 -13.39
C GLY A 89 -6.80 11.93 -12.51
N SER A 90 -6.45 10.68 -12.21
CA SER A 90 -5.28 10.31 -11.43
C SER A 90 -4.03 10.14 -12.29
N SER A 91 -2.87 10.11 -11.63
CA SER A 91 -1.59 9.73 -12.23
C SER A 91 -0.97 8.57 -11.47
N ALA A 92 -0.33 7.64 -12.16
CA ALA A 92 0.20 6.42 -11.55
C ALA A 92 1.60 6.07 -12.02
N MET A 93 2.42 5.58 -11.10
CA MET A 93 3.66 4.88 -11.39
C MET A 93 3.36 3.39 -11.53
N VAL A 94 3.74 2.80 -12.67
CA VAL A 94 3.45 1.41 -13.00
C VAL A 94 4.73 0.71 -13.40
N GLY A 95 4.98 -0.46 -12.80
CA GLY A 95 6.17 -1.27 -13.02
C GLY A 95 5.85 -2.70 -13.44
N TRP A 96 6.71 -3.29 -14.28
CA TRP A 96 6.61 -4.66 -14.76
C TRP A 96 7.96 -5.21 -15.23
N ILE A 97 8.05 -6.53 -15.37
CA ILE A 97 9.12 -7.20 -16.12
C ILE A 97 8.63 -7.50 -17.53
N GLY A 98 9.35 -7.02 -18.54
CA GLY A 98 9.03 -7.22 -19.95
C GLY A 98 9.31 -8.66 -20.39
N LYS A 99 8.83 -9.04 -21.58
CA LYS A 99 9.01 -10.40 -22.13
C LYS A 99 10.48 -10.84 -22.26
N LYS A 100 11.41 -9.89 -22.37
CA LYS A 100 12.87 -10.14 -22.43
C LYS A 100 13.54 -10.16 -21.05
N GLY A 101 12.77 -10.16 -19.97
CA GLY A 101 13.30 -10.07 -18.59
C GLY A 101 13.75 -8.67 -18.17
N LEU A 102 13.58 -7.66 -19.02
CA LEU A 102 14.00 -6.29 -18.73
C LEU A 102 12.98 -5.59 -17.80
N PRO A 103 13.44 -4.89 -16.75
CA PRO A 103 12.56 -4.13 -15.89
C PRO A 103 12.06 -2.86 -16.58
N HIS A 104 10.81 -2.49 -16.29
CA HIS A 104 10.19 -1.27 -16.77
C HIS A 104 9.43 -0.59 -15.65
N ILE A 105 9.55 0.73 -15.57
CA ILE A 105 8.71 1.60 -14.75
C ILE A 105 8.42 2.88 -15.52
N ARG A 106 7.15 3.28 -15.51
CA ARG A 106 6.66 4.43 -16.27
C ARG A 106 5.53 5.11 -15.52
N GLN A 107 5.41 6.43 -15.73
CA GLN A 107 4.24 7.18 -15.32
C GLN A 107 3.09 6.98 -16.31
N PHE A 108 1.85 7.00 -15.83
CA PHE A 108 0.63 6.98 -16.62
C PHE A 108 -0.38 8.02 -16.17
N ALA A 109 -0.95 8.77 -17.11
CA ALA A 109 -2.13 9.59 -16.90
C ALA A 109 -3.38 8.74 -17.12
N LEU A 110 -4.24 8.67 -16.11
CA LEU A 110 -5.45 7.86 -16.13
C LEU A 110 -6.64 8.73 -16.57
N ARG A 111 -6.79 8.95 -17.88
CA ARG A 111 -7.79 9.87 -18.44
C ARG A 111 -9.14 9.20 -18.74
N GLY A 112 -9.25 7.91 -18.48
CA GLY A 112 -10.44 7.10 -18.76
C GLY A 112 -10.21 5.64 -18.41
N LYS A 113 -11.28 4.84 -18.48
CA LYS A 113 -11.24 3.40 -18.11
C LYS A 113 -10.73 2.49 -19.23
N SER A 114 -10.71 2.97 -20.48
CA SER A 114 -10.19 2.20 -21.62
C SER A 114 -8.67 2.34 -21.73
N SER A 115 -7.99 1.30 -22.22
CA SER A 115 -6.53 1.28 -22.40
C SER A 115 -6.01 2.44 -23.26
N SER A 116 -6.79 2.92 -24.23
CA SER A 116 -6.41 4.07 -25.07
C SER A 116 -6.40 5.40 -24.31
N LYS A 117 -7.13 5.50 -23.19
CA LYS A 117 -7.18 6.67 -22.30
C LYS A 117 -6.24 6.54 -21.09
N VAL A 118 -5.49 5.45 -21.00
CA VAL A 118 -4.37 5.29 -20.07
C VAL A 118 -3.09 5.62 -20.83
N VAL A 119 -2.57 6.83 -20.60
CA VAL A 119 -1.54 7.44 -21.45
C VAL A 119 -0.19 7.39 -20.74
N VAL A 120 0.75 6.64 -21.29
CA VAL A 120 2.13 6.52 -20.78
C VAL A 120 2.89 7.85 -20.87
N ASP A 121 3.83 8.06 -19.97
CA ASP A 121 4.76 9.22 -19.90
C ASP A 121 4.04 10.57 -19.85
N ARG A 122 2.85 10.55 -19.26
CA ARG A 122 2.00 11.71 -19.01
C ARG A 122 1.43 11.60 -17.60
N GLY A 123 1.00 12.72 -17.06
CA GLY A 123 0.43 12.80 -15.72
C GLY A 123 0.90 14.07 -15.04
N PHE A 124 0.61 14.18 -13.75
CA PHE A 124 1.04 15.29 -12.91
C PHE A 124 2.15 14.91 -11.93
N LEU A 125 2.57 13.65 -11.88
CA LEU A 125 3.70 13.24 -11.04
C LEU A 125 4.99 13.73 -11.69
N VAL A 126 5.80 14.39 -10.87
CA VAL A 126 7.10 14.91 -11.26
C VAL A 126 8.15 13.97 -10.69
N SER A 127 8.87 13.27 -11.56
CA SER A 127 10.10 12.56 -11.16
C SER A 127 11.09 13.57 -10.61
N ASN A 128 11.82 13.21 -9.56
CA ASN A 128 12.97 14.02 -9.14
C ASN A 128 13.99 14.09 -10.29
N ASP A 129 14.87 15.11 -10.30
CA ASP A 129 15.71 15.56 -11.45
C ASP A 129 16.59 14.48 -12.12
N ASN A 130 16.61 13.25 -11.60
CA ASN A 130 17.24 12.07 -12.19
C ASN A 130 16.23 10.92 -12.36
N ASP A 131 15.55 10.83 -13.51
CA ASP A 131 14.64 9.73 -13.90
C ASP A 131 15.30 8.32 -13.80
N HIS A 132 16.63 8.28 -13.62
CA HIS A 132 17.44 7.10 -13.34
C HIS A 132 17.24 6.49 -11.94
N ASP A 133 16.58 7.18 -11.01
CA ASP A 133 16.35 6.66 -9.66
C ASP A 133 15.20 5.65 -9.58
N HIS A 134 14.38 5.54 -10.63
CA HIS A 134 13.24 4.63 -10.65
C HIS A 134 13.72 3.23 -11.03
N THR A 135 13.47 2.26 -10.15
CA THR A 135 14.00 0.91 -10.28
C THR A 135 12.89 -0.12 -10.10
N VAL A 136 12.91 -1.16 -10.94
CA VAL A 136 12.07 -2.35 -10.75
C VAL A 136 12.96 -3.58 -10.62
N VAL A 137 12.72 -4.34 -9.56
CA VAL A 137 13.47 -5.56 -9.25
C VAL A 137 12.48 -6.65 -8.91
N VAL A 138 12.78 -7.88 -9.33
CA VAL A 138 12.08 -9.07 -8.87
C VAL A 138 13.07 -9.95 -8.11
N GLN A 139 12.74 -10.29 -6.87
CA GLN A 139 13.53 -11.19 -6.04
C GLN A 139 12.58 -12.06 -5.22
N GLN A 140 12.85 -13.37 -5.15
CA GLN A 140 12.07 -14.32 -4.34
C GLN A 140 10.54 -14.19 -4.54
N ALA A 141 10.10 -14.18 -5.80
CA ALA A 141 8.69 -14.05 -6.19
C ALA A 141 7.98 -12.76 -5.72
N LYS A 142 8.73 -11.71 -5.38
CA LYS A 142 8.22 -10.36 -5.11
C LYS A 142 8.76 -9.37 -6.13
N ILE A 143 7.90 -8.50 -6.62
CA ILE A 143 8.31 -7.30 -7.37
C ILE A 143 8.44 -6.13 -6.42
N TYR A 144 9.42 -5.28 -6.68
CA TYR A 144 9.69 -4.04 -5.96
C TYR A 144 9.68 -2.90 -6.98
N LEU A 145 8.82 -1.91 -6.77
CA LEU A 145 8.75 -0.67 -7.53
C LEU A 145 9.31 0.43 -6.64
N ALA A 146 10.54 0.83 -6.92
CA ALA A 146 11.21 1.90 -6.21
C ALA A 146 11.20 3.15 -7.09
N PHE A 147 10.70 4.28 -6.57
CA PHE A 147 10.66 5.54 -7.30
C PHE A 147 10.66 6.73 -6.36
N GLN A 148 10.93 7.91 -6.91
CA GLN A 148 10.95 9.17 -6.17
C GLN A 148 10.10 10.20 -6.91
N LEU A 149 9.26 10.90 -6.15
CA LEU A 149 8.36 11.92 -6.68
C LEU A 149 8.53 13.23 -5.93
N LYS A 150 8.61 14.32 -6.66
CA LYS A 150 8.67 15.68 -6.13
C LYS A 150 7.25 16.25 -6.03
N PHE A 151 6.91 16.78 -4.86
CA PHE A 151 5.67 17.51 -4.63
C PHE A 151 5.95 18.97 -4.27
N SER A 152 4.97 19.85 -4.52
CA SER A 152 5.07 21.27 -4.14
C SER A 152 4.99 21.47 -2.63
N TYR A 153 4.44 20.50 -1.89
CA TYR A 153 4.27 20.52 -0.44
C TYR A 153 4.45 19.11 0.13
N ARG A 154 4.75 19.03 1.43
CA ARG A 154 4.83 17.76 2.16
C ARG A 154 3.43 17.15 2.24
N LEU A 155 3.27 15.92 1.78
CA LEU A 155 2.00 15.21 1.84
C LEU A 155 1.68 14.85 3.29
N THR A 156 0.50 15.24 3.76
CA THR A 156 -0.07 14.74 5.02
C THR A 156 -1.06 13.63 4.75
N HIS A 157 -2.03 13.89 3.87
CA HIS A 157 -3.02 12.91 3.42
C HIS A 157 -3.04 12.84 1.91
N GLN A 158 -3.25 11.65 1.36
CA GLN A 158 -3.29 11.44 -0.08
C GLN A 158 -4.18 10.25 -0.41
N HIS A 159 -5.10 10.41 -1.36
CA HIS A 159 -5.78 9.24 -1.92
C HIS A 159 -4.80 8.44 -2.77
N ILE A 160 -4.57 7.20 -2.36
CA ILE A 160 -3.74 6.23 -3.06
C ILE A 160 -4.67 5.21 -3.71
N ILE A 161 -4.46 5.00 -5.00
CA ILE A 161 -5.08 3.90 -5.75
C ILE A 161 -4.00 2.88 -6.08
N MET A 162 -4.30 1.60 -5.93
CA MET A 162 -3.38 0.53 -6.31
C MET A 162 -4.08 -0.45 -7.23
N ALA A 163 -3.33 -1.03 -8.15
CA ALA A 163 -3.86 -2.03 -9.07
C ALA A 163 -2.76 -2.99 -9.55
N PHE A 164 -3.17 -4.18 -9.97
CA PHE A 164 -2.31 -5.10 -10.69
C PHE A 164 -3.08 -5.79 -11.81
N GLY A 165 -2.38 -6.25 -12.84
CA GLY A 165 -2.94 -7.10 -13.89
C GLY A 165 -1.90 -8.09 -14.39
N ASN A 166 -2.31 -9.29 -14.83
CA ASN A 166 -1.36 -10.38 -15.11
C ASN A 166 -0.85 -10.40 -16.56
N SER A 167 -1.28 -9.48 -17.42
CA SER A 167 -0.78 -9.40 -18.80
C SER A 167 0.42 -8.47 -18.87
N ILE A 168 1.55 -8.96 -19.39
CA ILE A 168 2.74 -8.13 -19.60
C ILE A 168 2.39 -7.02 -20.61
N PRO A 169 2.58 -5.73 -20.25
CA PRO A 169 2.32 -4.63 -21.17
C PRO A 169 3.10 -4.74 -22.48
N VAL A 170 2.43 -4.47 -23.60
CA VAL A 170 3.02 -4.42 -24.95
C VAL A 170 2.92 -3.00 -25.48
N LYS A 171 4.02 -2.44 -25.99
CA LYS A 171 4.10 -1.03 -26.41
C LYS A 171 3.60 -0.07 -25.31
N ASN A 172 3.91 -0.38 -24.06
CA ASN A 172 3.48 0.34 -22.85
C ASN A 172 1.95 0.49 -22.73
N LYS A 173 1.16 -0.39 -23.34
CA LYS A 173 -0.30 -0.43 -23.15
C LYS A 173 -0.65 -1.38 -22.03
N LEU A 174 -1.32 -0.84 -21.00
CA LEU A 174 -1.83 -1.61 -19.88
C LEU A 174 -3.17 -2.25 -20.28
N THR A 175 -3.32 -3.52 -19.95
CA THR A 175 -4.62 -4.20 -19.97
C THR A 175 -5.46 -3.76 -18.78
N MET A 176 -6.74 -4.15 -18.74
CA MET A 176 -7.54 -3.99 -17.54
C MET A 176 -6.87 -4.70 -16.34
N HIS A 177 -6.87 -4.04 -15.18
CA HIS A 177 -6.41 -4.65 -13.93
C HIS A 177 -7.31 -5.82 -13.53
N GLN A 178 -6.75 -6.77 -12.80
CA GLN A 178 -7.51 -7.86 -12.19
C GLN A 178 -7.96 -7.51 -10.78
N GLY A 179 -7.09 -6.88 -10.01
CA GLY A 179 -7.40 -6.34 -8.70
C GLY A 179 -7.13 -4.84 -8.64
N LYS A 180 -7.95 -4.12 -7.87
CA LYS A 180 -7.72 -2.72 -7.54
C LYS A 180 -8.21 -2.38 -6.14
N THR A 181 -7.64 -1.35 -5.54
CA THR A 181 -8.11 -0.73 -4.31
C THR A 181 -7.94 0.79 -4.36
N SER A 182 -8.61 1.49 -3.45
CA SER A 182 -8.48 2.92 -3.22
C SER A 182 -8.64 3.20 -1.73
N PHE A 183 -7.75 4.00 -1.15
CA PHE A 183 -7.80 4.40 0.25
C PHE A 183 -7.09 5.74 0.45
N THR A 184 -7.37 6.41 1.56
CA THR A 184 -6.61 7.60 1.97
C THR A 184 -5.43 7.14 2.82
N PHE A 185 -4.21 7.54 2.46
CA PHE A 185 -3.02 7.27 3.25
C PHE A 185 -2.62 8.52 4.03
N ASP A 186 -2.49 8.39 5.34
CA ASP A 186 -1.94 9.43 6.21
C ASP A 186 -0.43 9.21 6.35
N PHE A 187 0.37 10.08 5.74
CA PHE A 187 1.83 10.06 5.79
C PHE A 187 2.42 10.57 7.11
N THR A 188 1.60 11.12 8.01
CA THR A 188 2.03 11.59 9.34
C THR A 188 1.98 10.48 10.38
N THR A 189 0.93 9.65 10.33
CA THR A 189 0.76 8.49 11.22
C THR A 189 1.22 7.19 10.56
N GLY A 190 1.30 7.17 9.23
CA GLY A 190 1.54 5.99 8.42
C GLY A 190 0.33 5.08 8.26
N LEU A 191 -0.86 5.46 8.71
CA LEU A 191 -2.01 4.56 8.67
C LEU A 191 -2.86 4.78 7.41
N PRO A 192 -3.32 3.71 6.75
CA PRO A 192 -4.39 3.83 5.77
C PRO A 192 -5.71 4.12 6.53
N SER A 193 -6.34 5.25 6.24
CA SER A 193 -7.69 5.55 6.71
C SER A 193 -8.70 4.95 5.72
N THR A 194 -9.09 3.71 5.99
CA THR A 194 -10.37 3.21 5.49
C THR A 194 -11.46 3.83 6.36
N GLY A 195 -12.53 4.36 5.77
CA GLY A 195 -13.74 4.72 6.52
C GLY A 195 -14.17 3.54 7.42
N PRO A 196 -14.94 3.79 8.50
CA PRO A 196 -15.06 2.88 9.62
C PRO A 196 -15.33 1.44 9.16
N SER A 197 -14.30 0.60 9.27
CA SER A 197 -14.49 -0.84 9.27
C SER A 197 -15.42 -1.17 10.45
N PRO A 198 -16.41 -2.06 10.33
CA PRO A 198 -17.31 -2.43 11.43
C PRO A 198 -16.57 -2.92 12.68
N THR A 199 -15.29 -3.29 12.52
CA THR A 199 -14.43 -3.85 13.56
C THR A 199 -13.70 -2.80 14.40
N ALA A 200 -13.71 -1.52 14.02
CA ALA A 200 -13.08 -0.45 14.81
C ALA A 200 -13.93 0.00 16.02
N CYS A 201 -15.11 -0.59 16.24
CA CYS A 201 -15.93 -0.36 17.43
C CYS A 201 -15.58 -1.33 18.60
N ALA A 202 -14.64 -2.27 18.41
CA ALA A 202 -14.36 -3.32 19.41
C ALA A 202 -13.13 -3.07 20.29
N ALA A 203 -12.44 -1.93 20.17
CA ALA A 203 -11.19 -1.66 20.91
C ALA A 203 -11.27 -0.47 21.88
N LEU A 204 -12.47 0.01 22.23
CA LEU A 204 -12.68 1.05 23.24
C LEU A 204 -13.80 0.69 24.21
N THR A 205 -13.70 -0.49 24.83
CA THR A 205 -14.49 -0.83 26.01
C THR A 205 -13.63 -1.53 27.04
N ALA A 206 -12.70 -0.79 27.64
CA ALA A 206 -12.27 -1.05 29.00
C ALA A 206 -11.69 0.21 29.64
N ARG A 207 -12.41 0.68 30.66
CA ARG A 207 -11.96 1.58 31.74
C ARG A 207 -11.89 3.08 31.42
N SER A 208 -13.02 3.76 31.64
CA SER A 208 -13.04 5.08 32.30
C SER A 208 -14.48 5.43 32.71
N MET A 209 -14.83 5.06 33.94
CA MET A 209 -15.75 5.74 34.86
C MET A 209 -17.00 6.44 34.29
N CYS A 210 -18.15 5.77 34.34
CA CYS A 210 -19.41 6.46 34.64
C CYS A 210 -19.42 6.80 36.13
N SER A 211 -19.13 8.05 36.49
CA SER A 211 -19.58 8.62 37.77
C SER A 211 -19.72 10.14 37.66
N ARG A 212 -20.85 10.65 38.18
CA ARG A 212 -21.23 12.06 38.41
C ARG A 212 -21.68 12.78 37.12
N GLY A 213 -22.92 13.22 36.96
CA GLY A 213 -23.82 13.85 37.93
C GLY A 213 -23.70 15.36 37.77
N ALA A 214 -24.65 15.99 37.09
CA ALA A 214 -24.86 17.43 37.12
C ALA A 214 -26.37 17.70 37.02
N SER A 215 -26.83 18.51 37.97
CA SER A 215 -28.19 18.99 38.23
C SER A 215 -28.87 19.68 37.05
#